data_AF-A0A231V222-F1
#
_entry.id   AF-A0A231V222-F1
#
_cell.length_a   1.000
_cell.length_b   1.000
_cell.length_c   1.000
_cell.angle_alpha   90.00
_cell.angle_beta   90.00
_cell.angle_gamma   90.00
#
_symmetry.space_group_name_H-M   'P 1'
#
loop_
_entity.id
_entity.type
_entity.pdbx_description
1 polymer ?
#
loop_
_entity_poly.entity_id
_entity_poly.type
_entity_poly.pdbx_seq_one_letter_code
_entity_poly.pdbx_strand_id
1 'polypeptide(L)'
;MNNYYEPHESSRLAEARESFSGRLLTDGQFNEAVAITGIIEAEIYKSGTFKEKLADYAYAFARTESFDVVKAETILRDLYKARTGQTMNQLRESLMDRESGIDESADELAKEATRNIHAMIKDGDKMPFHRAYDSQAGMMAGELGITQTAARRIMCDVFREEADGELYDWGRELEEKYYRPQIEAEKAERRGRQDQSRGRKRSNTEGSLRQAHGSASRDKNRPRSRARQPA
;
A
#
# COMPACT_ATOMS: atom_id res chain seq x y z
N MET A 1 5.59 17.71 -4.88
CA MET A 1 4.96 16.88 -3.82
C MET A 1 3.80 17.70 -3.29
N ASN A 2 2.57 17.36 -3.67
CA ASN A 2 1.39 18.05 -3.13
C ASN A 2 1.14 17.54 -1.72
N ASN A 3 1.26 18.44 -0.73
CA ASN A 3 0.90 18.18 0.66
C ASN A 3 -0.62 18.01 0.76
N TYR A 4 -1.08 16.76 0.82
CA TYR A 4 -2.44 16.38 1.20
C TYR A 4 -2.57 16.35 2.72
N TYR A 5 -2.28 17.46 3.38
CA TYR A 5 -2.57 17.60 4.81
C TYR A 5 -3.76 18.53 4.96
N GLU A 6 -4.81 18.08 5.64
CA GLU A 6 -5.87 18.99 6.07
C GLU A 6 -5.24 20.10 6.95
N PRO A 7 -5.75 21.34 6.93
CA PRO A 7 -5.14 22.45 7.69
C PRO A 7 -4.90 22.14 9.18
N HIS A 8 -5.75 21.30 9.77
CA HIS A 8 -5.61 20.83 11.14
C HIS A 8 -4.44 19.85 11.35
N GLU A 9 -4.11 19.03 10.36
CA GLU A 9 -2.98 18.11 10.44
C GLU A 9 -1.64 18.86 10.40
N SER A 10 -1.55 19.93 9.63
CA SER A 10 -0.34 20.76 9.63
C SER A 10 -0.09 21.43 10.98
N SER A 11 -1.14 21.85 11.69
CA SER A 11 -1.03 22.39 13.05
C SER A 11 -0.57 21.32 14.04
N ARG A 12 -1.18 20.14 13.99
CA ARG A 12 -0.83 19.04 14.90
C ARG A 12 0.57 18.48 14.64
N LEU A 13 1.06 18.52 13.40
CA LEU A 13 2.44 18.18 13.09
C LEU A 13 3.43 19.18 13.69
N ALA A 14 3.11 20.48 13.67
CA ALA A 14 3.92 21.49 14.36
C ALA A 14 3.92 21.27 15.88
N GLU A 15 2.76 20.96 16.47
CA GLU A 15 2.66 20.59 17.89
C GLU A 15 3.47 19.34 18.23
N ALA A 16 3.43 18.31 17.39
CA ALA A 16 4.23 17.11 17.54
C ALA A 16 5.73 17.42 17.44
N ARG A 17 6.14 18.34 16.55
CA ARG A 17 7.54 18.79 16.44
C ARG A 17 8.00 19.51 17.71
N GLU A 18 7.13 20.31 18.30
CA GLU A 18 7.38 21.05 19.54
C GLU A 18 7.22 20.22 20.82
N SER A 19 6.77 18.96 20.69
CA SER A 19 6.66 18.04 21.83
C SER A 19 8.04 17.68 22.41
N PHE A 20 8.06 17.16 23.65
CA PHE A 20 9.29 16.74 24.32
C PHE A 20 10.12 15.78 23.45
N SER A 21 9.49 14.68 23.00
CA SER A 21 10.14 13.70 22.13
C SER A 21 10.44 14.28 20.74
N GLY A 22 9.58 15.16 20.21
CA GLY A 22 9.78 15.82 18.92
C GLY A 22 11.04 16.69 18.86
N ARG A 23 11.31 17.52 19.88
CA ARG A 23 12.46 18.44 19.91
C ARG A 23 13.81 17.73 20.02
N LEU A 24 13.83 16.48 20.50
CA LEU A 24 15.05 15.70 20.67
C LEU A 24 15.52 14.99 19.39
N LEU A 25 14.69 15.02 18.34
CA LEU A 25 14.97 14.35 17.08
C LEU A 25 15.52 15.33 16.04
N THR A 26 16.39 14.83 15.18
CA THR A 26 16.71 15.52 13.92
C THR A 26 15.47 15.59 13.02
N ASP A 27 15.47 16.46 12.01
CA ASP A 27 14.32 16.54 11.09
C ASP A 27 14.07 15.21 10.35
N GLY A 28 15.13 14.49 9.99
CA GLY A 28 15.03 13.17 9.37
C GLY A 28 14.37 12.14 10.29
N GLN A 29 14.86 12.05 11.52
CA GLN A 29 14.32 11.18 12.57
C GLN A 29 12.86 11.50 12.89
N PHE A 30 12.53 12.78 12.98
CA PHE A 30 11.18 13.23 13.25
C PHE A 30 10.22 12.82 12.14
N ASN A 31 10.58 13.07 10.87
CA ASN A 31 9.75 12.71 9.73
C ASN A 31 9.51 11.19 9.63
N GLU A 32 10.56 10.39 9.88
CA GLU A 32 10.44 8.93 9.92
C GLU A 32 9.53 8.48 11.07
N ALA A 33 9.74 9.00 12.28
CA ALA A 33 8.92 8.66 13.42
C ALA A 33 7.45 9.04 13.20
N VAL A 34 7.16 10.21 12.61
CA VAL A 34 5.80 10.62 12.22
C VAL A 34 5.19 9.64 11.23
N ALA A 35 5.92 9.23 10.19
CA ALA A 35 5.43 8.24 9.23
C ALA A 35 5.10 6.90 9.91
N ILE A 36 5.95 6.43 10.81
CA ILE A 36 5.70 5.23 11.63
C ILE A 36 4.41 5.39 12.44
N THR A 37 4.18 6.53 13.09
CA THR A 37 2.94 6.74 13.86
C THR A 37 1.69 6.70 12.99
N GLY A 38 1.78 7.11 11.72
CA GLY A 38 0.67 6.99 10.75
C GLY A 38 0.39 5.54 10.37
N ILE A 39 1.43 4.72 10.20
CA ILE A 39 1.27 3.27 9.94
C ILE A 39 0.60 2.58 11.13
N ILE A 40 0.99 2.95 12.35
CA ILE A 40 0.40 2.40 13.59
C ILE A 40 -1.06 2.85 13.72
N GLU A 41 -1.37 4.11 13.44
CA GLU A 41 -2.74 4.62 13.42
C GLU A 41 -3.62 3.83 12.44
N ALA A 42 -3.16 3.62 11.22
CA ALA A 42 -3.87 2.84 10.22
C ALA A 42 -4.10 1.39 10.68
N GLU A 43 -3.16 0.79 11.42
CA GLU A 43 -3.36 -0.55 12.00
C GLU A 43 -4.44 -0.57 13.08
N ILE A 44 -4.50 0.47 13.94
CA ILE A 44 -5.54 0.57 14.96
C ILE A 44 -6.92 0.68 14.30
N TYR A 45 -7.08 1.52 13.27
CA TYR A 45 -8.33 1.59 12.52
C TYR A 45 -8.64 0.30 11.77
N LYS A 46 -7.63 -0.43 11.30
CA LYS A 46 -7.83 -1.69 10.59
C LYS A 46 -8.30 -2.81 11.50
N SER A 47 -7.54 -3.10 12.57
CA SER A 47 -7.70 -4.31 13.38
C SER A 47 -7.99 -4.07 14.84
N GLY A 48 -7.89 -2.82 15.32
CA GLY A 48 -7.92 -2.51 16.75
C GLY A 48 -6.66 -2.97 17.50
N THR A 49 -5.62 -3.40 16.80
CA THR A 49 -4.36 -3.84 17.42
C THR A 49 -3.22 -2.89 17.07
N PHE A 50 -2.17 -2.84 17.90
CA PHE A 50 -0.99 -2.03 17.61
C PHE A 50 0.30 -2.48 18.27
N LYS A 51 0.23 -3.32 19.33
CA LYS A 51 1.41 -3.65 20.15
C LYS A 51 2.52 -4.32 19.35
N GLU A 52 2.17 -5.28 18.50
CA GLU A 52 3.15 -5.99 17.65
C GLU A 52 3.80 -5.03 16.65
N LYS A 53 3.00 -4.27 15.89
CA LYS A 53 3.54 -3.26 14.96
C LYS A 53 4.38 -2.20 15.66
N LEU A 54 3.95 -1.72 16.82
CA LEU A 54 4.70 -0.76 17.59
C LEU A 54 6.05 -1.35 18.01
N ALA A 55 6.08 -2.59 18.50
CA ALA A 55 7.33 -3.26 18.87
C ALA A 55 8.26 -3.44 17.65
N ASP A 56 7.73 -3.90 16.51
CA ASP A 56 8.49 -4.10 15.28
C ASP A 56 9.10 -2.80 14.76
N TYR A 57 8.29 -1.73 14.68
CA TYR A 57 8.76 -0.43 14.21
C TYR A 57 9.67 0.27 15.23
N ALA A 58 9.43 0.13 16.54
CA ALA A 58 10.32 0.64 17.56
C ALA A 58 11.70 -0.03 17.46
N TYR A 59 11.74 -1.35 17.25
CA TYR A 59 12.99 -2.07 17.04
C TYR A 59 13.72 -1.61 15.77
N ALA A 60 13.01 -1.48 14.65
CA ALA A 60 13.59 -1.01 13.40
C ALA A 60 14.16 0.42 13.53
N PHE A 61 13.39 1.33 14.12
CA PHE A 61 13.76 2.73 14.35
C PHE A 61 14.92 2.87 15.33
N ALA A 62 14.92 2.09 16.41
CA ALA A 62 16.03 2.06 17.36
C ALA A 62 17.34 1.64 16.70
N ARG A 63 17.29 0.63 15.82
CA ARG A 63 18.45 0.09 15.13
C ARG A 63 19.05 1.09 14.13
N THR A 64 18.23 1.83 13.38
CA THR A 64 18.72 2.80 12.38
C THR A 64 19.27 4.05 13.05
N GLU A 65 18.63 4.52 14.11
CA GLU A 65 18.95 5.80 14.77
C GLU A 65 19.82 5.64 16.03
N SER A 66 20.30 4.43 16.32
CA SER A 66 21.15 4.10 17.47
C SER A 66 20.52 4.46 18.83
N PHE A 67 19.21 4.29 18.96
CA PHE A 67 18.50 4.40 20.23
C PHE A 67 18.37 3.03 20.92
N ASP A 68 18.06 3.04 22.21
CA ASP A 68 17.47 1.87 22.86
C ASP A 68 16.01 1.69 22.39
N VAL A 69 15.56 0.43 22.28
CA VAL A 69 14.21 0.05 21.82
C VAL A 69 13.14 0.66 22.73
N VAL A 70 13.36 0.66 24.05
CA VAL A 70 12.40 1.25 25.01
C VAL A 70 12.26 2.75 24.78
N LYS A 71 13.38 3.43 24.48
CA LYS A 71 13.39 4.85 24.14
C LYS A 71 12.67 5.11 22.82
N ALA A 72 12.93 4.31 21.78
CA ALA A 72 12.24 4.41 20.50
C ALA A 72 10.73 4.21 20.64
N GLU A 73 10.28 3.22 21.39
CA GLU A 73 8.85 3.01 21.67
C GLU A 73 8.23 4.22 22.37
N THR A 74 8.91 4.77 23.38
CA THR A 74 8.45 5.96 24.11
C THR A 74 8.29 7.16 23.18
N ILE A 75 9.28 7.42 22.32
CA ILE A 75 9.24 8.48 21.31
C ILE A 75 8.02 8.32 20.39
N LEU A 76 7.80 7.10 19.87
CA LEU A 76 6.68 6.83 18.96
C LEU A 76 5.32 7.04 19.65
N ARG A 77 5.17 6.61 20.91
CA ARG A 77 3.94 6.82 21.69
C ARG A 77 3.67 8.30 21.96
N ASP A 78 4.70 9.05 22.35
CA ASP A 78 4.60 10.48 22.62
C ASP A 78 4.23 11.27 21.37
N LEU A 79 4.93 11.00 20.25
CA LEU A 79 4.65 11.64 18.97
C LEU A 79 3.26 11.31 18.45
N TYR A 80 2.82 10.05 18.60
CA TYR A 80 1.47 9.66 18.26
C TYR A 80 0.45 10.49 19.05
N LYS A 81 0.64 10.62 20.38
CA LYS A 81 -0.27 11.37 21.24
C LYS A 81 -0.29 12.85 20.87
N ALA A 82 0.87 13.45 20.62
CA ALA A 82 0.96 14.85 20.21
C ALA A 82 0.29 15.09 18.84
N ARG A 83 0.49 14.19 17.88
CA ARG A 83 -0.07 14.31 16.52
C ARG A 83 -1.58 14.06 16.46
N THR A 84 -2.11 13.14 17.27
CA THR A 84 -3.52 12.72 17.17
C THR A 84 -4.41 13.32 18.26
N GLY A 85 -3.81 13.83 19.35
CA GLY A 85 -4.51 14.32 20.54
C GLY A 85 -4.92 13.22 21.52
N GLN A 86 -4.66 11.95 21.22
CA GLN A 86 -5.06 10.80 22.04
C GLN A 86 -3.98 9.71 22.04
N THR A 87 -3.97 8.86 23.06
CA THR A 87 -3.07 7.70 23.09
C THR A 87 -3.59 6.59 22.18
N MET A 88 -2.70 5.69 21.74
CA MET A 88 -3.06 4.51 20.95
C MET A 88 -4.12 3.63 21.65
N ASN A 89 -4.07 3.52 22.99
CA ASN A 89 -5.08 2.79 23.76
C ASN A 89 -6.43 3.51 23.77
N GLN A 90 -6.43 4.84 23.93
CA GLN A 90 -7.68 5.63 23.88
C GLN A 90 -8.36 5.50 22.52
N LEU A 91 -7.60 5.57 21.41
CA LEU A 91 -8.19 5.31 20.09
C LEU A 91 -8.78 3.91 20.02
N ARG A 92 -8.02 2.87 20.43
CA ARG A 92 -8.49 1.48 20.42
C ARG A 92 -9.80 1.32 21.20
N GLU A 93 -9.84 1.82 22.43
CA GLU A 93 -11.02 1.74 23.30
C GLU A 93 -12.20 2.47 22.68
N SER A 94 -11.99 3.66 22.12
CA SER A 94 -13.07 4.40 21.45
C SER A 94 -13.68 3.65 20.25
N LEU A 95 -12.87 2.89 19.50
CA LEU A 95 -13.36 2.07 18.38
C LEU A 95 -14.18 0.87 18.89
N MET A 96 -13.74 0.23 19.98
CA MET A 96 -14.44 -0.89 20.60
C MET A 96 -15.76 -0.45 21.23
N ASP A 97 -15.78 0.71 21.88
CA ASP A 97 -16.98 1.27 22.48
C ASP A 97 -18.03 1.58 21.39
N ARG A 98 -17.60 2.19 20.28
CA ARG A 98 -18.49 2.43 19.13
C ARG A 98 -19.00 1.13 18.52
N GLU A 99 -18.14 0.13 18.38
CA GLU A 99 -18.54 -1.20 17.89
C GLU A 99 -19.62 -1.84 18.79
N SER A 100 -19.50 -1.69 20.11
CA SER A 100 -20.51 -2.22 21.05
C SER A 100 -21.85 -1.48 21.02
N GLY A 101 -21.84 -0.24 20.53
CA GLY A 101 -23.01 0.65 20.46
C GLY A 101 -23.66 0.72 19.08
N ILE A 102 -23.29 -0.16 18.15
CA ILE A 102 -23.88 -0.20 16.81
C ILE A 102 -25.37 -0.54 16.90
N ASP A 103 -26.17 0.19 16.13
CA ASP A 103 -27.62 -0.01 15.97
C ASP A 103 -27.97 -0.61 14.61
N GLU A 104 -29.27 -0.74 14.32
CA GLU A 104 -29.81 -1.29 13.06
C GLU A 104 -29.36 -0.50 11.80
N SER A 105 -28.81 0.71 11.93
CA SER A 105 -28.31 1.47 10.78
C SER A 105 -27.09 0.82 10.11
N ALA A 106 -26.33 0.01 10.86
CA ALA A 106 -25.20 -0.73 10.31
C ALA A 106 -25.64 -1.83 9.33
N ASP A 107 -26.86 -2.36 9.47
CA ASP A 107 -27.36 -3.40 8.57
C ASP A 107 -27.62 -2.82 7.19
N GLU A 108 -28.24 -1.64 7.10
CA GLU A 108 -28.47 -0.98 5.82
C GLU A 108 -27.15 -0.57 5.14
N LEU A 109 -26.17 -0.08 5.90
CA LEU A 109 -24.83 0.19 5.37
C LEU A 109 -24.12 -1.09 4.88
N ALA A 110 -24.26 -2.20 5.60
CA ALA A 110 -23.71 -3.48 5.18
C ALA A 110 -24.36 -3.97 3.88
N LYS A 111 -25.68 -3.87 3.74
CA LYS A 111 -26.42 -4.21 2.52
C LYS A 111 -25.99 -3.34 1.34
N GLU A 112 -25.82 -2.04 1.57
CA GLU A 112 -25.31 -1.13 0.55
C GLU A 112 -23.88 -1.51 0.15
N ALA A 113 -23.01 -1.76 1.12
CA ALA A 113 -21.62 -2.16 0.89
C ALA A 113 -21.54 -3.45 0.05
N THR A 114 -22.35 -4.47 0.32
CA THR A 114 -22.35 -5.72 -0.47
C THR A 114 -22.88 -5.51 -1.90
N ARG A 115 -23.91 -4.68 -2.10
CA ARG A 115 -24.38 -4.27 -3.43
C ARG A 115 -23.30 -3.53 -4.21
N ASN A 116 -22.56 -2.66 -3.53
CA ASN A 116 -21.45 -1.91 -4.13
C ASN A 116 -20.27 -2.82 -4.52
N ILE A 117 -19.97 -3.88 -3.74
CA ILE A 117 -18.97 -4.89 -4.14
C ILE A 117 -19.33 -5.49 -5.49
N HIS A 118 -20.59 -5.88 -5.69
CA HIS A 118 -21.04 -6.42 -6.97
C HIS A 118 -20.83 -5.42 -8.11
N ALA A 119 -21.21 -4.16 -7.91
CA ALA A 119 -21.00 -3.09 -8.89
C ALA A 119 -19.51 -2.86 -9.20
N MET A 120 -18.62 -2.90 -8.20
CA MET A 120 -17.17 -2.71 -8.39
C MET A 120 -16.51 -3.84 -9.18
N ILE A 121 -16.97 -5.09 -9.01
CA ILE A 121 -16.46 -6.25 -9.75
C ILE A 121 -16.99 -6.27 -11.18
N LYS A 122 -18.27 -5.93 -11.37
CA LYS A 122 -18.96 -6.04 -12.65
C LYS A 122 -18.82 -4.80 -13.54
N ASP A 123 -19.07 -3.62 -12.98
CA ASP A 123 -19.36 -2.38 -13.72
C ASP A 123 -18.34 -1.25 -13.45
N GLY A 124 -17.64 -1.25 -12.30
CA GLY A 124 -16.69 -0.20 -11.88
C GLY A 124 -15.30 -0.30 -12.52
N ASP A 125 -14.26 0.20 -11.84
CA ASP A 125 -12.82 0.12 -12.22
C ASP A 125 -12.27 -1.32 -12.36
N LYS A 126 -13.16 -2.32 -12.33
CA LYS A 126 -12.92 -3.75 -12.58
C LYS A 126 -11.84 -4.28 -11.66
N MET A 127 -12.17 -4.34 -10.38
CA MET A 127 -11.24 -4.83 -9.37
C MET A 127 -11.64 -6.21 -8.85
N PRO A 128 -10.68 -7.03 -8.41
CA PRO A 128 -10.96 -8.30 -7.77
C PRO A 128 -11.74 -8.09 -6.46
N PHE A 129 -12.55 -9.08 -6.07
CA PHE A 129 -13.36 -9.11 -4.87
C PHE A 129 -12.60 -8.70 -3.63
N HIS A 130 -11.38 -9.21 -3.40
CA HIS A 130 -10.63 -8.84 -2.19
C HIS A 130 -10.35 -7.33 -2.09
N ARG A 131 -10.16 -6.62 -3.22
CA ARG A 131 -9.98 -5.17 -3.24
C ARG A 131 -11.30 -4.43 -3.07
N ALA A 132 -12.37 -4.90 -3.72
CA ALA A 132 -13.70 -4.33 -3.55
C ALA A 132 -14.17 -4.45 -2.10
N TYR A 133 -14.00 -5.64 -1.51
CA TYR A 133 -14.33 -5.95 -0.13
C TYR A 133 -13.51 -5.13 0.87
N ASP A 134 -12.19 -5.01 0.67
CA ASP A 134 -11.33 -4.16 1.50
C ASP A 134 -11.77 -2.69 1.43
N SER A 135 -12.06 -2.19 0.22
CA SER A 135 -12.50 -0.81 0.00
C SER A 135 -13.85 -0.52 0.68
N GLN A 136 -14.84 -1.39 0.50
CA GLN A 136 -16.18 -1.18 1.08
C GLN A 136 -16.16 -1.33 2.60
N ALA A 137 -15.43 -2.30 3.14
CA ALA A 137 -15.23 -2.40 4.58
C ALA A 137 -14.52 -1.17 5.17
N GLY A 138 -13.58 -0.57 4.43
CA GLY A 138 -12.90 0.66 4.84
C GLY A 138 -13.84 1.86 4.88
N MET A 139 -14.71 2.02 3.87
CA MET A 139 -15.72 3.07 3.85
C MET A 139 -16.71 2.93 4.99
N MET A 140 -17.28 1.74 5.16
CA MET A 140 -18.23 1.44 6.24
C MET A 140 -17.62 1.64 7.63
N ALA A 141 -16.37 1.21 7.83
CA ALA A 141 -15.66 1.43 9.09
C ALA A 141 -15.45 2.92 9.38
N GLY A 142 -15.15 3.73 8.36
CA GLY A 142 -15.02 5.18 8.50
C GLY A 142 -16.34 5.86 8.87
N GLU A 143 -17.44 5.44 8.25
CA GLU A 143 -18.78 5.99 8.51
C GLU A 143 -19.31 5.64 9.90
N LEU A 144 -19.14 4.38 10.33
CA LEU A 144 -19.54 3.92 11.66
C LEU A 144 -18.52 4.30 12.75
N GLY A 145 -17.32 4.74 12.36
CA GLY A 145 -16.23 5.02 13.29
C GLY A 145 -15.71 3.79 14.04
N ILE A 146 -15.74 2.61 13.41
CA ILE A 146 -15.34 1.32 13.99
C ILE A 146 -14.08 0.77 13.30
N THR A 147 -13.64 -0.43 13.69
CA THR A 147 -12.52 -1.08 12.99
C THR A 147 -12.96 -1.67 11.65
N GLN A 148 -12.05 -1.74 10.68
CA GLN A 148 -12.30 -2.44 9.41
C GLN A 148 -12.63 -3.92 9.63
N THR A 149 -12.00 -4.57 10.61
CA THR A 149 -12.34 -5.95 11.01
C THR A 149 -13.78 -6.07 11.50
N ALA A 150 -14.28 -5.12 12.29
CA ALA A 150 -15.66 -5.10 12.75
C ALA A 150 -16.65 -4.89 11.59
N ALA A 151 -16.38 -3.92 10.71
CA ALA A 151 -17.20 -3.67 9.52
C ALA A 151 -17.31 -4.92 8.64
N ARG A 152 -16.19 -5.62 8.40
CA ARG A 152 -16.17 -6.91 7.68
C ARG A 152 -17.05 -7.98 8.32
N ARG A 153 -17.02 -8.10 9.65
CA ARG A 153 -17.86 -9.06 10.37
C ARG A 153 -19.34 -8.76 10.12
N ILE A 154 -19.75 -7.50 10.28
CA ILE A 154 -21.14 -7.06 10.06
C ILE A 154 -21.56 -7.33 8.61
N MET A 155 -20.72 -6.97 7.63
CA MET A 155 -21.00 -7.26 6.22
C MET A 155 -21.22 -8.75 5.94
N CYS A 156 -20.41 -9.63 6.54
CA CYS A 156 -20.60 -11.07 6.40
C CYS A 156 -21.88 -11.55 7.09
N ASP A 157 -22.17 -11.08 8.30
CA ASP A 157 -23.33 -11.51 9.08
C ASP A 157 -24.63 -11.10 8.38
N VAL A 158 -24.73 -9.84 7.95
CA VAL A 158 -25.88 -9.32 7.20
C VAL A 158 -26.04 -10.03 5.85
N PHE A 159 -24.94 -10.34 5.16
CA PHE A 159 -25.04 -11.10 3.90
C PHE A 159 -25.61 -12.51 4.11
N ARG A 160 -25.21 -13.21 5.19
CA ARG A 160 -25.76 -14.54 5.51
C ARG A 160 -27.25 -14.50 5.85
N GLU A 161 -27.73 -13.39 6.40
CA GLU A 161 -29.15 -13.21 6.70
C GLU A 161 -29.98 -12.92 5.44
N GLU A 162 -29.42 -12.21 4.46
CA GLU A 162 -30.12 -11.88 3.21
C GLU A 162 -29.99 -12.95 2.12
N ALA A 163 -28.90 -13.70 2.10
CA ALA A 163 -28.56 -14.64 1.03
C ALA A 163 -28.18 -16.02 1.57
N ASP A 164 -28.61 -17.07 0.87
CA ASP A 164 -28.14 -18.44 1.14
C ASP A 164 -26.68 -18.58 0.71
N GLY A 165 -25.73 -18.32 1.62
CA GLY A 165 -24.32 -18.59 1.41
C GLY A 165 -23.37 -17.63 2.14
N GLU A 166 -22.09 -17.75 1.81
CA GLU A 166 -21.02 -16.92 2.38
C GLU A 166 -20.62 -15.81 1.41
N LEU A 167 -20.46 -14.58 1.90
CA LEU A 167 -20.07 -13.41 1.10
C LEU A 167 -18.78 -13.65 0.29
N TYR A 168 -17.83 -14.38 0.87
CA TYR A 168 -16.59 -14.74 0.21
C TYR A 168 -16.78 -15.70 -0.97
N ASP A 169 -17.68 -16.67 -0.83
CA ASP A 169 -17.94 -17.65 -1.89
C ASP A 169 -18.66 -16.98 -3.06
N TRP A 170 -19.69 -16.20 -2.75
CA TRP A 170 -20.36 -15.35 -3.73
C TRP A 170 -19.39 -14.40 -4.43
N GLY A 171 -18.49 -13.76 -3.69
CA GLY A 171 -17.45 -12.88 -4.23
C GLY A 171 -16.51 -13.59 -5.21
N ARG A 172 -16.10 -14.82 -4.89
CA ARG A 172 -15.27 -15.65 -5.78
C ARG A 172 -16.00 -16.03 -7.06
N GLU A 173 -17.28 -16.38 -6.97
CA GLU A 173 -18.11 -16.68 -8.14
C GLU A 173 -18.25 -15.45 -9.07
N LEU A 174 -18.43 -14.26 -8.49
CA LEU A 174 -18.43 -13.01 -9.27
C LEU A 174 -17.10 -12.76 -9.96
N GLU A 175 -15.97 -12.99 -9.28
CA GLU A 175 -14.65 -12.86 -9.90
C GLU A 175 -14.48 -13.82 -11.09
N GLU A 176 -14.87 -15.09 -10.93
CA GLU A 176 -14.78 -16.09 -11.99
C GLU A 176 -15.63 -15.69 -13.20
N LYS A 177 -16.83 -15.16 -12.94
CA LYS A 177 -17.79 -14.80 -13.98
C LYS A 177 -17.43 -13.50 -14.71
N TYR A 178 -16.96 -12.49 -13.98
CA TYR A 178 -16.81 -11.13 -14.52
C TYR A 178 -15.36 -10.68 -14.61
N TYR A 179 -14.51 -10.96 -13.63
CA TYR A 179 -13.16 -10.41 -13.56
C TYR A 179 -12.13 -11.27 -14.32
N ARG A 180 -12.11 -12.59 -14.10
CA ARG A 180 -11.11 -13.50 -14.70
C ARG A 180 -11.10 -13.50 -16.23
N PRO A 181 -12.23 -13.58 -16.94
CA PRO A 181 -12.22 -13.60 -18.40
C PRO A 181 -11.55 -12.36 -19.00
N GLN A 182 -11.67 -11.22 -18.33
CA GLN A 182 -11.11 -9.96 -18.78
C GLN A 182 -9.59 -9.91 -18.57
N ILE A 183 -9.10 -10.38 -17.41
CA ILE A 183 -7.66 -10.49 -17.13
C ILE A 183 -6.98 -11.48 -18.07
N GLU A 184 -7.66 -12.58 -18.41
CA GLU A 184 -7.14 -13.53 -19.38
C GLU A 184 -7.07 -12.94 -20.79
N ALA A 185 -8.09 -12.20 -21.21
CA ALA A 185 -8.07 -11.45 -22.47
C ALA A 185 -6.93 -10.42 -22.51
N GLU A 186 -6.76 -9.62 -21.45
CA GLU A 186 -5.67 -8.62 -21.35
C GLU A 186 -4.29 -9.29 -21.38
N LYS A 187 -4.13 -10.41 -20.65
CA LYS A 187 -2.88 -11.20 -20.68
C LYS A 187 -2.60 -11.75 -22.08
N ALA A 188 -3.62 -12.25 -22.78
CA ALA A 188 -3.49 -12.75 -24.14
C ALA A 188 -3.08 -11.63 -25.12
N GLU A 189 -3.71 -10.46 -25.03
CA GLU A 189 -3.35 -9.28 -25.83
C GLU A 189 -1.91 -8.84 -25.56
N ARG A 190 -1.52 -8.76 -24.28
CA ARG A 190 -0.16 -8.37 -23.90
C ARG A 190 0.88 -9.34 -24.43
N ARG A 191 0.61 -10.65 -24.37
CA ARG A 191 1.50 -11.67 -24.96
C ARG A 191 1.56 -11.54 -26.48
N GLY A 192 0.44 -11.35 -27.17
CA GLY A 192 0.41 -11.11 -28.61
C GLY A 192 1.22 -9.89 -29.04
N ARG A 193 1.13 -8.77 -28.30
CA ARG A 193 1.95 -7.57 -28.54
C ARG A 193 3.44 -7.80 -28.28
N GLN A 194 3.78 -8.59 -27.24
CA GLN A 194 5.17 -8.95 -26.96
C GLN A 194 5.77 -9.86 -28.04
N ASP A 195 5.01 -10.80 -28.57
CA ASP A 195 5.49 -11.71 -29.61
C ASP A 195 5.64 -11.00 -30.97
N GLN A 196 4.72 -10.07 -31.31
CA GLN A 196 4.86 -9.22 -32.51
C GLN A 196 6.08 -8.28 -32.45
N SER A 197 6.36 -7.70 -31.27
CA SER A 197 7.54 -6.83 -31.10
C SER A 197 8.87 -7.59 -31.09
N ARG A 198 8.89 -8.86 -30.66
CA ARG A 198 10.06 -9.75 -30.73
C ARG A 198 10.31 -10.29 -32.14
N GLY A 199 9.26 -10.60 -32.91
CA GLY A 199 9.37 -11.03 -34.31
C GLY A 199 10.00 -9.98 -35.22
N ARG A 200 9.66 -8.70 -35.03
CA ARG A 200 10.18 -7.58 -35.84
C ARG A 200 11.66 -7.26 -35.62
N LYS A 201 12.24 -7.69 -34.48
CA LYS A 201 13.68 -7.52 -34.19
C LYS A 201 14.55 -8.63 -34.75
N ARG A 202 14.00 -9.81 -35.09
CA ARG A 202 14.78 -10.91 -35.69
C ARG A 202 14.93 -10.76 -37.21
N SER A 203 13.96 -10.16 -37.90
CA SER A 203 14.05 -9.95 -39.36
C SER A 203 15.01 -8.83 -39.79
N ASN A 204 15.46 -7.97 -38.86
CA ASN A 204 16.40 -6.88 -39.18
C ASN A 204 17.88 -7.26 -38.99
N THR A 205 18.19 -8.42 -38.40
CA THR A 205 19.58 -8.84 -38.15
C THR A 205 20.11 -9.79 -39.23
N GLU A 206 19.25 -10.52 -39.93
CA GLU A 206 19.67 -11.41 -41.04
C GLU A 206 19.88 -10.69 -42.39
N GLY A 207 19.39 -9.45 -42.54
CA GLY A 207 19.66 -8.62 -43.71
C GLY A 207 21.02 -7.89 -43.70
N SER A 208 21.66 -7.75 -42.53
CA SER A 208 22.86 -6.89 -42.38
C SER A 208 24.20 -7.64 -42.46
N LEU A 209 24.20 -8.97 -42.62
CA LEU A 209 25.43 -9.78 -42.63
C LEU A 209 25.90 -10.20 -44.04
N ARG A 210 25.24 -9.76 -45.11
CA ARG A 210 25.62 -10.06 -46.50
C ARG A 210 26.40 -8.98 -47.25
N GLN A 211 26.78 -7.87 -46.59
CA GLN A 211 27.53 -6.76 -47.23
C GLN A 211 28.94 -6.51 -46.67
N ALA A 212 29.57 -7.51 -46.03
CA ALA A 212 30.93 -7.39 -45.49
C ALA A 212 31.91 -8.39 -46.12
N HIS A 213 31.94 -8.48 -47.46
CA HIS A 213 33.07 -9.09 -48.18
C HIS A 213 33.37 -8.29 -49.44
N GLY A 214 34.39 -7.44 -49.37
CA GLY A 214 34.97 -6.81 -50.55
C GLY A 214 35.57 -5.44 -50.31
N SER A 215 36.80 -5.38 -49.79
CA SER A 215 37.91 -4.59 -50.36
C SER A 215 39.07 -4.50 -49.37
N ALA A 216 40.12 -5.25 -49.68
CA ALA A 216 41.45 -5.04 -49.17
C ALA A 216 42.15 -3.95 -50.01
N SER A 217 42.75 -2.96 -49.36
CA SER A 217 44.01 -2.35 -49.80
C SER A 217 44.57 -1.53 -48.63
N ARG A 218 45.59 -2.05 -47.94
CA ARG A 218 46.97 -1.55 -48.01
C ARG A 218 47.06 -0.02 -47.86
N ASP A 219 47.52 0.43 -46.71
CA ASP A 219 48.74 1.24 -46.77
C ASP A 219 49.67 1.03 -45.57
N LYS A 220 50.95 1.03 -45.90
CA LYS A 220 52.10 0.75 -45.05
C LYS A 220 52.61 2.07 -44.47
N ASN A 221 52.81 2.16 -43.17
CA ASN A 221 54.06 2.69 -42.60
C ASN A 221 54.12 2.54 -41.08
N ARG A 222 55.00 1.64 -40.66
CA ARG A 222 55.72 1.62 -39.37
C ARG A 222 57.09 2.32 -39.63
N PRO A 223 57.97 2.61 -38.64
CA PRO A 223 57.90 2.44 -37.17
C PRO A 223 58.39 3.74 -36.45
N ARG A 224 58.68 3.88 -35.14
CA ARG A 224 59.52 3.05 -34.24
C ARG A 224 59.61 3.74 -32.86
N SER A 225 59.64 2.93 -31.77
CA SER A 225 60.36 3.13 -30.47
C SER A 225 60.05 4.38 -29.62
N ARG A 226 60.11 4.42 -28.27
CA ARG A 226 60.74 3.65 -27.20
C ARG A 226 60.07 4.15 -25.89
N ALA A 227 59.55 3.28 -25.02
CA ALA A 227 60.15 2.81 -23.76
C ALA A 227 60.03 3.73 -22.53
N ARG A 228 59.51 3.13 -21.44
CA ARG A 228 59.87 3.27 -20.00
C ARG A 228 59.76 4.66 -19.35
N GLN A 229 59.43 4.85 -18.07
CA GLN A 229 58.81 4.12 -16.96
C GLN A 229 58.62 5.21 -15.84
N PRO A 230 58.16 4.90 -14.61
CA PRO A 230 57.39 5.83 -13.78
C PRO A 230 58.24 6.55 -12.72
N ALA A 231 57.59 7.48 -12.02
CA ALA A 231 57.74 7.71 -10.59
C ALA A 231 56.34 7.89 -9.99
#